data_AF-A0A4S2V2A8-F1
#
_entry.id   AF-A0A4S2V2A8-F1
#
_cell.length_a   1.000
_cell.length_b   1.000
_cell.length_c   1.000
_cell.angle_alpha   90.00
_cell.angle_beta   90.00
_cell.angle_gamma   90.00
#
_symmetry.space_group_name_H-M   'P 1'
#
loop_
_entity.id
_entity.type
_entity.pdbx_description
1 polymer ?
#
loop_
_entity_poly.entity_id
_entity_poly.type
_entity_poly.pdbx_seq_one_letter_code
_entity_poly.pdbx_strand_id
1 'polypeptide(L)'
;MSEGSGRPGVRVCGGCGDRLRPDARPDAVFCSTACRARSWRRDRRLRRRVMAELNGAGRVTCPQCGTPWVAGVDRRSDAVYCSRRCVMRAGRSRNESFGEQSQ
;
A
#
# COMPACT_ATOMS: atom_id res chain seq x y z
N MET A 1 32.45 6.77 41.83
CA MET A 1 31.70 7.59 40.86
C MET A 1 32.48 7.57 39.56
N SER A 2 31.95 6.94 38.52
CA SER A 2 32.60 6.89 37.20
C SER A 2 31.53 7.11 36.15
N GLU A 3 31.41 8.37 35.72
CA GLU A 3 30.47 8.79 34.69
C GLU A 3 30.97 8.31 33.33
N GLY A 4 30.46 7.17 32.88
CA GLY A 4 30.57 6.73 31.50
C GLY A 4 29.69 7.61 30.62
N SER A 5 30.19 8.78 30.22
CA SER A 5 29.55 9.65 29.23
C SER A 5 29.64 9.01 27.85
N GLY A 6 28.84 7.96 27.62
CA GLY A 6 28.65 7.37 26.31
C GLY A 6 28.15 8.46 25.37
N ARG A 7 28.93 8.76 24.32
CA ARG A 7 28.45 9.56 23.20
C ARG A 7 27.05 9.04 22.83
N PRO A 8 25.99 9.88 22.83
CA PRO A 8 24.70 9.41 22.39
C PRO A 8 24.87 8.92 20.95
N GLY A 9 24.75 7.60 20.76
CA GLY A 9 24.86 6.99 19.45
C GLY A 9 23.95 7.75 18.49
N VAL A 10 24.45 8.05 17.29
CA VAL A 10 23.69 8.80 16.30
C VAL A 10 22.35 8.10 16.09
N ARG A 11 21.26 8.74 16.55
CA ARG A 11 19.93 8.18 16.42
C ARG A 11 19.46 8.37 14.99
N VAL A 12 18.88 7.32 14.41
CA VAL A 12 18.40 7.30 13.03
C VAL A 12 16.87 7.18 12.99
N CYS A 13 16.29 7.75 11.96
CA CYS A 13 14.86 7.72 11.69
C CYS A 13 14.44 6.32 11.24
N GLY A 14 13.48 5.72 11.92
CA GLY A 14 12.94 4.39 11.54
C GLY A 14 12.19 4.37 10.21
N GLY A 15 11.85 5.54 9.64
CA GLY A 15 11.14 5.66 8.36
C GLY A 15 12.06 5.84 7.15
N CYS A 16 13.05 6.74 7.22
CA CYS A 16 13.92 7.09 6.09
C CYS A 16 15.41 6.80 6.30
N GLY A 17 15.83 6.44 7.52
CA GLY A 17 17.24 6.19 7.84
C GLY A 17 18.08 7.44 8.13
N ASP A 18 17.56 8.65 7.86
CA ASP A 18 18.26 9.89 8.16
C ASP A 18 18.48 10.09 9.66
N ARG A 19 19.50 10.87 10.02
CA ARG A 19 19.75 11.24 11.41
C ARG A 19 18.56 11.99 12.00
N LEU A 20 18.18 11.60 13.23
CA LEU A 20 17.25 12.40 14.02
C LEU A 20 17.93 13.70 14.44
N ARG A 21 17.13 14.75 14.57
CA ARG A 21 17.65 16.05 15.01
C ARG A 21 18.26 15.91 16.41
N PRO A 22 19.39 16.58 16.70
CA PRO A 22 20.01 16.51 18.03
C PRO A 22 19.08 16.94 19.17
N ASP A 23 18.18 17.89 18.89
CA ASP A 23 17.16 18.40 19.80
C ASP A 23 15.83 17.61 19.75
N ALA A 24 15.77 16.52 18.97
CA ALA A 24 14.58 15.68 18.94
C ALA A 24 14.38 15.01 20.30
N ARG A 25 13.10 14.85 20.69
CA ARG A 25 12.74 14.19 21.95
C ARG A 25 13.45 12.83 22.09
N PRO A 26 13.82 12.41 23.31
CA PRO A 26 14.52 11.14 23.55
C PRO A 26 13.81 9.90 22.98
N ASP A 27 12.47 9.95 22.87
CA ASP A 27 11.59 8.90 22.35
C ASP A 27 11.24 9.05 20.87
N ALA A 28 11.74 10.08 20.18
CA ALA A 28 11.47 10.28 18.76
C ALA A 28 11.93 9.08 17.90
N VAL A 29 11.02 8.48 17.15
CA VAL A 29 11.33 7.40 16.20
C VAL A 29 11.51 7.92 14.77
N PHE A 30 10.89 9.06 14.46
CA PHE A 30 10.86 9.63 13.11
C PHE A 30 11.44 11.05 13.11
N CYS A 31 12.12 11.42 12.03
CA CYS A 31 12.70 12.76 11.84
C CYS A 31 11.64 13.86 11.70
N SER A 32 10.40 13.50 11.33
CA SER A 32 9.29 14.43 11.15
C SER A 32 7.94 13.71 11.15
N THR A 33 6.87 14.47 11.39
CA THR A 33 5.48 14.00 11.22
C THR A 33 5.21 13.51 9.80
N ALA A 34 5.78 14.18 8.78
CA ALA A 34 5.67 13.75 7.39
C ALA A 34 6.32 12.37 7.16
N CYS A 35 7.49 12.12 7.75
CA CYS A 35 8.17 10.84 7.66
C CYS A 35 7.39 9.73 8.38
N ARG A 36 6.86 10.01 9.58
CA ARG A 36 5.94 9.11 10.29
C ARG A 36 4.74 8.72 9.42
N ALA A 37 4.09 9.70 8.79
CA ALA A 37 2.93 9.46 7.93
C ALA A 37 3.26 8.65 6.67
N ARG A 38 4.47 8.83 6.10
CA ARG A 38 4.96 8.01 4.97
C ARG A 38 5.23 6.57 5.41
N SER A 39 5.93 6.38 6.54
CA SER A 39 6.20 5.05 7.11
C SER A 39 4.91 4.30 7.37
N TRP A 40 3.94 4.93 8.05
CA TRP A 40 2.64 4.31 8.33
C TRP A 40 1.90 3.89 7.04
N ARG A 41 1.93 4.70 5.98
CA ARG A 41 1.33 4.34 4.68
C ARG A 41 2.03 3.14 4.04
N ARG A 42 3.36 3.06 4.13
CA ARG A 42 4.15 1.93 3.64
C ARG A 42 3.81 0.65 4.42
N ASP A 43 3.84 0.72 5.75
CA ASP A 43 3.55 -0.42 6.63
C ASP A 43 2.12 -0.92 6.43
N ARG A 44 1.15 0.00 6.30
CA ARG A 44 -0.24 -0.36 6.02
C ARG A 44 -0.39 -1.09 4.69
N ARG A 45 0.31 -0.65 3.63
CA ARG A 45 0.30 -1.34 2.32
C ARG A 45 0.96 -2.72 2.42
N LEU A 46 2.06 -2.84 3.13
CA LEU A 46 2.75 -4.12 3.34
C LEU A 46 1.85 -5.09 4.10
N ARG A 47 1.22 -4.66 5.21
CA ARG A 47 0.27 -5.49 5.97
C ARG A 47 -0.86 -6.01 5.10
N ARG A 48 -1.44 -5.16 4.23
CA ARG A 48 -2.49 -5.59 3.29
C ARG A 48 -1.99 -6.65 2.31
N ARG A 49 -0.78 -6.51 1.77
CA ARG A 49 -0.17 -7.54 0.92
C ARG A 49 0.03 -8.84 1.68
N VAL A 50 0.62 -8.78 2.87
CA VAL A 50 0.84 -9.96 3.70
C VAL A 50 -0.47 -10.67 4.02
N MET A 51 -1.53 -9.94 4.38
CA MET A 51 -2.85 -10.56 4.60
C MET A 51 -3.40 -11.20 3.33
N ALA A 52 -3.25 -10.54 2.17
CA ALA A 52 -3.66 -11.13 0.89
C ALA A 52 -2.91 -12.43 0.56
N GLU A 53 -1.61 -12.52 0.87
CA GLU A 53 -0.84 -13.74 0.66
C GLU A 53 -1.17 -14.84 1.68
N LEU A 54 -1.40 -14.48 2.95
CA LEU A 54 -1.64 -15.46 4.02
C LEU A 54 -3.04 -16.07 3.98
N ASN A 55 -4.08 -15.27 3.68
CA ASN A 55 -5.48 -15.72 3.78
C ASN A 55 -6.37 -15.21 2.64
N GLY A 56 -5.79 -14.61 1.60
CA GLY A 56 -6.55 -14.08 0.47
C GLY A 56 -7.29 -12.77 0.75
N ALA A 57 -7.22 -12.20 1.96
CA ALA A 57 -7.97 -11.00 2.30
C ALA A 57 -7.63 -9.82 1.40
N GLY A 58 -8.67 -9.24 0.78
CA GLY A 58 -8.53 -8.12 -0.14
C GLY A 58 -7.99 -8.49 -1.53
N ARG A 59 -7.82 -9.79 -1.84
CA ARG A 59 -7.52 -10.24 -3.19
C ARG A 59 -8.79 -10.17 -4.03
N VAL A 60 -8.69 -9.54 -5.20
CA VAL A 60 -9.78 -9.38 -6.17
C VAL A 60 -9.28 -9.85 -7.52
N THR A 61 -10.14 -10.51 -8.28
CA THR A 61 -9.82 -11.05 -9.61
C THR A 61 -10.55 -10.26 -10.68
N CYS A 62 -9.88 -9.94 -11.78
CA CYS A 62 -10.51 -9.28 -12.92
C CYS A 62 -11.59 -10.18 -13.51
N PRO A 63 -12.87 -9.76 -13.59
CA PRO A 63 -13.89 -10.58 -14.23
C PRO A 63 -13.65 -10.73 -15.74
N GLN A 64 -12.90 -9.81 -16.37
CA GLN A 64 -12.66 -9.84 -17.80
C GLN A 64 -11.45 -10.70 -18.23
N CYS A 65 -10.43 -10.80 -17.39
CA CYS A 65 -9.15 -11.43 -17.79
C CYS A 65 -8.50 -12.30 -16.72
N GLY A 66 -9.16 -12.50 -15.57
CA GLY A 66 -8.65 -13.35 -14.50
C GLY A 66 -7.43 -12.83 -13.73
N THR A 67 -6.88 -11.66 -14.07
CA THR A 67 -5.71 -11.11 -13.36
C THR A 67 -6.07 -10.76 -11.91
N PRO A 68 -5.38 -11.32 -10.90
CA PRO A 68 -5.60 -10.96 -9.51
C PRO A 68 -4.86 -9.67 -9.11
N TRP A 69 -5.38 -8.95 -8.11
CA TRP A 69 -4.70 -7.84 -7.45
C TRP A 69 -5.13 -7.70 -5.99
N VAL A 70 -4.37 -6.94 -5.20
CA VAL A 70 -4.74 -6.57 -3.83
C VAL A 70 -5.44 -5.21 -3.82
N ALA A 71 -6.72 -5.20 -3.42
CA ALA A 71 -7.55 -4.00 -3.36
C ALA A 71 -6.99 -2.96 -2.38
N GLY A 72 -6.95 -1.70 -2.83
CA GLY A 72 -6.40 -0.60 -2.04
C GLY A 72 -4.87 -0.64 -1.88
N VAL A 73 -4.17 -1.54 -2.59
CA VAL A 73 -2.70 -1.58 -2.66
C VAL A 73 -2.23 -1.42 -4.10
N ASP A 74 -2.56 -2.39 -4.96
CA ASP A 74 -2.14 -2.38 -6.36
C ASP A 74 -3.12 -1.56 -7.20
N ARG A 75 -4.39 -1.50 -6.77
CA ARG A 75 -5.49 -0.73 -7.37
C ARG A 75 -6.30 0.00 -6.30
N ARG A 76 -7.18 0.91 -6.73
CA ARG A 76 -8.18 1.51 -5.83
C ARG A 76 -9.02 0.40 -5.17
N SER A 77 -9.47 0.65 -3.95
CA SER A 77 -10.25 -0.33 -3.16
C SER A 77 -11.57 -0.73 -3.82
N ASP A 78 -12.14 0.15 -4.64
CA ASP A 78 -13.41 0.01 -5.36
C ASP A 78 -13.21 -0.39 -6.85
N ALA A 79 -11.98 -0.67 -7.27
CA ALA A 79 -11.72 -1.05 -8.66
C ALA A 79 -12.31 -2.42 -8.95
N VAL A 80 -13.16 -2.51 -9.99
CA VAL A 80 -13.73 -3.78 -10.48
C VAL A 80 -12.88 -4.43 -11.57
N TYR A 81 -12.11 -3.63 -12.33
CA TYR A 81 -11.33 -4.11 -13.46
C TYR A 81 -9.84 -3.80 -13.31
N CYS A 82 -8.99 -4.71 -13.78
CA CYS A 82 -7.54 -4.57 -13.72
C CYS A 82 -6.98 -3.57 -14.76
N SER A 83 -7.78 -2.90 -15.59
CA SER A 83 -7.29 -1.88 -16.52
C SER A 83 -8.45 -1.23 -17.26
N ARG A 84 -8.21 -0.04 -17.83
CA ARG A 84 -9.14 0.58 -18.77
C ARG A 84 -9.42 -0.31 -20.00
N ARG A 85 -8.44 -1.11 -20.44
CA ARG A 85 -8.65 -2.10 -21.52
C ARG A 85 -9.71 -3.14 -21.13
N CYS A 86 -9.68 -3.64 -19.90
CA CYS A 86 -10.69 -4.59 -19.42
C CYS A 86 -12.07 -3.95 -19.22
N VAL A 87 -12.14 -2.69 -18.79
CA VAL A 87 -13.41 -1.93 -18.76
C VAL A 87 -14.04 -1.87 -20.16
N MET A 88 -13.25 -1.51 -21.17
CA MET A 88 -13.75 -1.40 -22.55
C MET A 88 -14.15 -2.75 -23.15
N ARG A 89 -13.45 -3.85 -22.83
CA ARG A 89 -13.84 -5.18 -23.30
C ARG A 89 -15.14 -5.64 -22.65
N ALA A 90 -15.27 -5.46 -21.33
CA ALA A 90 -16.51 -5.80 -20.63
C ALA A 90 -17.72 -4.98 -21.14
N GLY A 91 -17.51 -3.70 -21.48
CA GLY A 91 -18.52 -2.87 -22.12
C GLY A 91 -18.95 -3.39 -23.49
N ARG A 92 -17.99 -3.83 -24.33
CA ARG A 92 -18.29 -4.42 -25.64
C ARG A 92 -19.07 -5.73 -25.53
N SER A 93 -18.62 -6.66 -24.69
CA SER A 93 -19.30 -7.93 -24.48
C SER A 93 -20.74 -7.75 -23.99
N ARG A 94 -21.00 -6.73 -23.16
CA ARG A 94 -22.38 -6.39 -22.75
C ARG A 94 -23.22 -5.96 -23.94
N ASN A 95 -22.72 -5.04 -24.78
CA ASN A 95 -23.46 -4.56 -25.94
C ASN A 95 -23.73 -5.67 -26.97
N GLU A 96 -22.77 -6.58 -27.18
CA GLU A 96 -22.96 -7.78 -28.02
C GLU A 96 -24.09 -8.66 -27.46
N SER A 97 -24.09 -8.88 -26.14
CA SER A 97 -25.14 -9.65 -25.45
C SER A 97 -26.52 -9.02 -25.60
N PHE A 98 -26.61 -7.68 -25.50
CA PHE A 98 -27.88 -6.96 -25.70
C PHE A 98 -28.35 -6.99 -27.17
N GLY A 99 -27.42 -6.94 -28.13
CA GLY A 99 -27.73 -7.06 -29.55
C GLY A 99 -28.26 -8.45 -29.93
N GLU A 100 -27.72 -9.50 -29.32
CA GLU A 100 -28.15 -10.88 -29.56
C GLU A 100 -29.49 -11.22 -28.89
N GLN A 101 -29.83 -10.57 -27.78
CA GLN A 101 -31.13 -10.73 -27.09
C GLN A 101 -32.28 -9.93 -27.72
N SER A 102 -31.99 -9.04 -28.68
CA SER A 102 -32.97 -8.16 -29.32
C SER A 102 -33.34 -8.59 -30.75
N GLN A 103 -32.95 -9.80 -31.16
CA GLN A 103 -33.27 -10.44 -32.46
C GLN A 103 -34.15 -11.66 -32.24
#